data_AF-A0A354UCZ7-F1
#
_entry.id   AF-A0A354UCZ7-F1
#
_cell.length_a   1.000
_cell.length_b   1.000
_cell.length_c   1.000
_cell.angle_alpha   90.00
_cell.angle_beta   90.00
_cell.angle_gamma   90.00
#
_symmetry.space_group_name_H-M   'P 1'
#
loop_
_entity.id
_entity.type
_entity.pdbx_description
1 polymer ?
#
loop_
_entity_poly.entity_id
_entity_poly.type
_entity_poly.pdbx_seq_one_letter_code
_entity_poly.pdbx_strand_id
1 'polypeptide(L)'
;MQDFSKLLRQSPETVGAGRLAPRAFFHTYAAEAEALAGGENPYSMTLNGEWRFKWFENPDLVTDEFRPETDDSQWDRIAVPGCWDMQGYGYPHYTNINMPFPDYPPSVPLDRNPAAVYRRTFTLPESWRGRRTILRFDGVENLFYAFVNGALAGFSKDSRGASEFDITEKLVEGENKISVFVIQYSDAAYVEDQDQWWHAGIVRNVTLLSRPVDRIEDICVTSTLDDSLKNGLLKLELIARLKPLKGAFSEGNNGMVEYCVNRPQEGWFFDLRLLDAAGAEVWKATTDVGHKLSEGVYFNAKDPARLFGYIEAEIPAVHAWNAEDPYRYTLTVTLRNQERGVMESAAVKIGFRRVEVPFVQEKRKSGRTHNNFFTLYDMAMTGLVNHTKLPLRLAVFAGLLLGSGSLLVAFGYLLAKLIWWDTFQLGLAPLVVGMFFFFAVQLFFIGLIGEYLGAVWTQVKNKPLVIEEERINFDK
;
A
#
# COMPACT_ATOMS: atom_id res chain seq x y z
N MET A 1 -13.67 -10.92 -27.26
CA MET A 1 -12.30 -10.52 -26.89
C MET A 1 -11.75 -9.47 -27.83
N GLN A 2 -11.85 -9.65 -29.16
CA GLN A 2 -11.32 -8.69 -30.14
C GLN A 2 -11.76 -7.23 -29.89
N ASP A 3 -13.05 -6.96 -29.71
CA ASP A 3 -13.55 -5.60 -29.41
C ASP A 3 -12.97 -5.02 -28.12
N PHE A 4 -12.87 -5.85 -27.08
CA PHE A 4 -12.27 -5.46 -25.80
C PHE A 4 -10.77 -5.20 -25.93
N SER A 5 -10.03 -6.02 -26.68
CA SER A 5 -8.59 -5.82 -26.89
C SER A 5 -8.28 -4.54 -27.66
N LYS A 6 -9.13 -4.21 -28.64
CA LYS A 6 -9.02 -2.99 -29.44
C LYS A 6 -9.26 -1.73 -28.62
N LEU A 7 -10.22 -1.78 -27.69
CA LEU A 7 -10.47 -0.71 -26.72
C LEU A 7 -9.31 -0.61 -25.70
N LEU A 8 -8.95 -1.73 -25.09
CA LEU A 8 -8.00 -1.78 -23.99
C LEU A 8 -6.58 -1.39 -24.40
N ARG A 9 -6.14 -1.67 -25.63
CA ARG A 9 -4.80 -1.27 -26.12
C ARG A 9 -4.62 0.23 -26.32
N GLN A 10 -5.68 1.03 -26.18
CA GLN A 10 -5.68 2.49 -26.33
C GLN A 10 -6.37 3.19 -25.13
N SER A 11 -6.43 2.52 -23.98
CA SER A 11 -7.10 2.97 -22.76
C SER A 11 -6.09 3.16 -21.63
N PRO A 12 -5.44 4.33 -21.50
CA PRO A 12 -4.36 4.56 -20.53
C PRO A 12 -4.82 4.41 -19.07
N GLU A 13 -6.10 4.69 -18.78
CA GLU A 13 -6.68 4.52 -17.44
C GLU A 13 -6.81 3.05 -17.01
N THR A 14 -6.70 2.11 -17.96
CA THR A 14 -6.83 0.67 -17.68
C THR A 14 -5.50 -0.04 -17.92
N VAL A 15 -4.62 0.05 -16.93
CA VAL A 15 -3.27 -0.55 -16.96
C VAL A 15 -3.27 -2.08 -16.84
N GLY A 16 -4.37 -2.67 -16.36
CA GLY A 16 -4.51 -4.11 -16.21
C GLY A 16 -5.82 -4.50 -15.52
N ALA A 17 -6.16 -5.79 -15.56
CA ALA A 17 -7.27 -6.36 -14.81
C ALA A 17 -6.97 -7.82 -14.44
N GLY A 18 -7.54 -8.29 -13.32
CA GLY A 18 -7.26 -9.63 -12.79
C GLY A 18 -5.87 -9.79 -12.14
N ARG A 19 -5.03 -8.74 -12.20
CA ARG A 19 -3.71 -8.70 -11.57
C ARG A 19 -3.83 -8.59 -10.06
N LEU A 20 -3.00 -9.33 -9.33
CA LEU A 20 -2.83 -9.16 -7.89
C LEU A 20 -2.18 -7.82 -7.57
N ALA A 21 -2.46 -7.29 -6.38
CA ALA A 21 -1.79 -6.08 -5.91
C ALA A 21 -0.26 -6.30 -5.87
N PRO A 22 0.55 -5.30 -6.25
CA PRO A 22 1.99 -5.34 -6.07
C PRO A 22 2.34 -5.61 -4.60
N ARG A 23 3.39 -6.39 -4.39
CA ARG A 23 3.92 -6.78 -3.07
C ARG A 23 5.42 -7.03 -3.19
N ALA A 24 6.12 -7.06 -2.06
CA ALA A 24 7.50 -7.53 -2.03
C ALA A 24 7.58 -8.98 -2.55
N PHE A 25 8.60 -9.28 -3.34
CA PHE A 25 8.89 -10.66 -3.73
C PHE A 25 9.72 -11.34 -2.65
N PHE A 26 9.24 -12.48 -2.19
CA PHE A 26 9.97 -13.38 -1.31
C PHE A 26 9.61 -14.81 -1.65
N HIS A 27 10.60 -15.68 -1.51
CA HIS A 27 10.39 -17.12 -1.58
C HIS A 27 9.73 -17.61 -0.31
N THR A 28 8.97 -18.69 -0.48
CA THR A 28 8.06 -19.15 0.56
C THR A 28 8.28 -20.60 0.83
N TYR A 29 8.20 -20.97 2.10
CA TYR A 29 8.61 -22.27 2.60
C TYR A 29 7.65 -22.77 3.67
N ALA A 30 7.66 -24.08 3.91
CA ALA A 30 6.83 -24.68 4.95
C ALA A 30 7.42 -24.45 6.35
N ALA A 31 8.75 -24.31 6.42
CA ALA A 31 9.48 -24.16 7.66
C ALA A 31 10.58 -23.11 7.55
N GLU A 32 10.94 -22.53 8.70
CA GLU A 32 12.02 -21.54 8.79
C GLU A 32 13.38 -22.09 8.35
N ALA A 33 13.68 -23.35 8.69
CA ALA A 33 14.94 -23.99 8.31
C ALA A 33 15.12 -24.06 6.78
N GLU A 34 14.03 -24.33 6.05
CA GLU A 34 14.03 -24.32 4.59
C GLU A 34 14.25 -22.90 4.03
N ALA A 35 13.60 -21.90 4.65
CA ALA A 35 13.77 -20.50 4.27
C ALA A 35 15.22 -20.01 4.46
N LEU A 36 15.88 -20.47 5.53
CA LEU A 36 17.29 -20.18 5.81
C LEU A 36 18.25 -20.91 4.85
N ALA A 37 17.93 -22.15 4.46
CA ALA A 37 18.76 -22.93 3.55
C ALA A 37 18.80 -22.35 2.12
N GLY A 38 17.70 -21.73 1.67
CA GLY A 38 17.65 -20.98 0.41
C GLY A 38 17.87 -21.81 -0.87
N GLY A 39 17.54 -23.11 -0.82
CA GLY A 39 17.73 -24.07 -1.92
C GLY A 39 16.52 -24.22 -2.85
N GLU A 40 16.31 -25.43 -3.39
CA GLU A 40 15.15 -25.73 -4.23
C GLU A 40 13.84 -25.41 -3.50
N ASN A 41 12.98 -24.63 -4.16
CA ASN A 41 11.70 -24.24 -3.60
C ASN A 41 10.58 -25.11 -4.19
N PRO A 42 10.01 -26.06 -3.41
CA PRO A 42 8.96 -26.95 -3.90
C PRO A 42 7.64 -26.22 -4.19
N TYR A 43 7.53 -24.95 -3.81
CA TYR A 43 6.40 -24.06 -4.04
C TYR A 43 6.61 -23.09 -5.21
N SER A 44 7.64 -23.31 -6.02
CA SER A 44 7.90 -22.56 -7.24
C SER A 44 8.11 -23.53 -8.40
N MET A 45 7.52 -23.24 -9.55
CA MET A 45 7.70 -24.04 -10.76
C MET A 45 7.88 -23.12 -11.96
N THR A 46 9.01 -23.23 -12.65
CA THR A 46 9.25 -22.44 -13.86
C THR A 46 8.40 -22.95 -15.02
N LEU A 47 7.87 -22.02 -15.81
CA LEU A 47 7.30 -22.28 -17.13
C LEU A 47 8.23 -21.80 -18.25
N ASN A 48 9.51 -21.53 -17.96
CA ASN A 48 10.51 -21.22 -18.98
C ASN A 48 10.84 -22.46 -19.83
N GLY A 49 11.37 -22.24 -21.03
CA GLY A 49 11.71 -23.26 -22.01
C GLY A 49 10.97 -23.04 -23.32
N GLU A 50 10.77 -24.09 -24.10
CA GLU A 50 10.06 -23.99 -25.38
C GLU A 50 8.54 -23.86 -25.19
N TRP A 51 7.93 -22.97 -25.97
CA TRP A 51 6.48 -22.78 -26.07
C TRP A 51 6.06 -22.92 -27.53
N ARG A 52 4.81 -23.33 -27.77
CA ARG A 52 4.16 -23.15 -29.07
C ARG A 52 3.95 -21.67 -29.33
N PHE A 53 4.14 -21.26 -30.56
CA PHE A 53 4.16 -19.84 -30.93
C PHE A 53 3.54 -19.62 -32.30
N LYS A 54 2.69 -18.62 -32.41
CA LYS A 54 2.15 -18.16 -33.68
C LYS A 54 2.16 -16.63 -33.72
N TRP A 55 2.80 -16.08 -34.73
CA TRP A 55 2.96 -14.65 -34.94
C TRP A 55 1.95 -14.10 -35.96
N PHE A 56 1.55 -12.84 -35.77
CA PHE A 56 0.58 -12.13 -36.59
C PHE A 56 1.07 -10.70 -36.85
N GLU A 57 0.81 -10.19 -38.05
CA GLU A 57 1.12 -8.80 -38.42
C GLU A 57 0.27 -7.78 -37.63
N ASN A 58 -0.90 -8.21 -37.14
CA ASN A 58 -1.86 -7.37 -36.44
C ASN A 58 -2.66 -8.18 -35.40
N PRO A 59 -2.95 -7.65 -34.19
CA PRO A 59 -3.79 -8.33 -33.19
C PRO A 59 -5.20 -8.64 -33.69
N ASP A 60 -5.74 -7.87 -34.64
CA ASP A 60 -7.10 -8.05 -35.15
C ASP A 60 -7.24 -9.34 -35.99
N LEU A 61 -6.11 -9.97 -36.37
CA LEU A 61 -6.07 -11.27 -37.05
C LEU A 61 -6.19 -12.46 -36.10
N VAL A 62 -6.01 -12.25 -34.78
CA VAL A 62 -6.14 -13.29 -33.76
C VAL A 62 -7.61 -13.49 -33.45
N THR A 63 -8.17 -14.65 -33.80
CA THR A 63 -9.60 -14.95 -33.64
C THR A 63 -9.81 -15.91 -32.48
N ASP A 64 -9.26 -17.11 -32.61
CA ASP A 64 -9.52 -18.26 -31.73
C ASP A 64 -8.22 -18.88 -31.20
N GLU A 65 -7.05 -18.37 -31.56
CA GLU A 65 -5.76 -18.96 -31.20
C GLU A 65 -5.46 -18.98 -29.70
N PHE A 66 -6.10 -18.14 -28.90
CA PHE A 66 -5.98 -18.23 -27.44
C PHE A 66 -6.81 -19.37 -26.83
N ARG A 67 -7.79 -19.94 -27.56
CA ARG A 67 -8.67 -21.01 -27.05
C ARG A 67 -7.95 -22.37 -27.00
N PRO A 68 -8.07 -23.13 -25.89
CA PRO A 68 -7.28 -24.35 -25.70
C PRO A 68 -7.54 -25.48 -26.72
N GLU A 69 -8.70 -25.46 -27.39
CA GLU A 69 -9.20 -26.42 -28.37
C GLU A 69 -8.67 -26.15 -29.78
N THR A 70 -8.20 -24.92 -30.04
CA THR A 70 -7.62 -24.55 -31.32
C THR A 70 -6.36 -25.38 -31.56
N ASP A 71 -6.24 -26.03 -32.72
CA ASP A 71 -5.07 -26.85 -33.02
C ASP A 71 -3.78 -26.01 -33.08
N ASP A 72 -2.78 -26.45 -32.34
CA ASP A 72 -1.44 -25.87 -32.26
C ASP A 72 -0.34 -26.79 -32.83
N SER A 73 -0.74 -27.90 -33.46
CA SER A 73 0.20 -28.91 -33.98
C SER A 73 1.19 -28.35 -35.01
N GLN A 74 0.73 -27.41 -35.84
CA GLN A 74 1.51 -26.74 -36.88
C GLN A 74 2.15 -25.43 -36.43
N TRP A 75 2.02 -25.05 -35.16
CA TRP A 75 2.61 -23.83 -34.65
C TRP A 75 4.12 -23.99 -34.47
N ASP A 76 4.82 -22.90 -34.67
CA ASP A 76 6.25 -22.82 -34.43
C ASP A 76 6.58 -23.03 -32.95
N ARG A 77 7.88 -23.15 -32.67
CA ARG A 77 8.42 -23.19 -31.31
C ARG A 77 9.25 -21.95 -31.05
N ILE A 78 9.15 -21.42 -29.85
CA ILE A 78 9.91 -20.26 -29.41
C ILE A 78 10.44 -20.48 -28.00
N ALA A 79 11.64 -19.96 -27.70
CA ALA A 79 12.17 -19.94 -26.36
C ALA A 79 11.51 -18.83 -25.53
N VAL A 80 11.11 -19.17 -24.31
CA VAL A 80 10.60 -18.25 -23.30
C VAL A 80 11.45 -18.39 -22.03
N PRO A 81 12.02 -17.29 -21.49
CA PRO A 81 11.94 -15.92 -21.99
C PRO A 81 12.75 -15.68 -23.27
N GLY A 82 12.36 -14.65 -24.02
CA GLY A 82 13.10 -14.13 -25.17
C GLY A 82 12.26 -13.19 -26.02
N CYS A 83 12.90 -12.17 -26.58
CA CYS A 83 12.28 -11.28 -27.56
C CYS A 83 11.99 -12.08 -28.85
N TRP A 84 10.80 -11.96 -29.42
CA TRP A 84 10.45 -12.74 -30.63
C TRP A 84 11.22 -12.28 -31.86
N ASP A 85 11.65 -11.02 -31.89
CA ASP A 85 12.38 -10.40 -33.00
C ASP A 85 13.84 -10.88 -33.06
N MET A 86 14.39 -11.26 -31.91
CA MET A 86 15.67 -11.96 -31.81
C MET A 86 15.57 -13.44 -32.19
N GLN A 87 14.36 -13.95 -32.43
CA GLN A 87 14.07 -15.35 -32.77
C GLN A 87 13.45 -15.48 -34.18
N GLY A 88 13.56 -14.43 -35.01
CA GLY A 88 13.19 -14.47 -36.42
C GLY A 88 11.79 -13.92 -36.76
N TYR A 89 11.08 -13.29 -35.83
CA TYR A 89 9.73 -12.77 -36.05
C TYR A 89 9.65 -11.24 -35.98
N GLY A 90 9.14 -10.59 -37.01
CA GLY A 90 9.14 -9.12 -37.07
C GLY A 90 10.55 -8.55 -37.23
N TYR A 91 10.74 -7.30 -36.81
CA TYR A 91 12.00 -6.57 -37.00
C TYR A 91 12.34 -5.78 -35.73
N PRO A 92 13.59 -5.85 -35.22
CA PRO A 92 14.02 -4.98 -34.14
C PRO A 92 14.08 -3.53 -34.63
N HIS A 93 13.60 -2.58 -33.82
CA HIS A 93 13.62 -1.15 -34.16
C HIS A 93 14.41 -0.38 -33.10
N TYR A 94 15.47 0.34 -33.50
CA TYR A 94 16.19 1.25 -32.62
C TYR A 94 15.82 2.70 -32.95
N THR A 95 15.41 3.45 -31.93
CA THR A 95 15.16 4.89 -31.98
C THR A 95 15.39 5.48 -30.58
N ASN A 96 15.77 6.75 -30.52
CA ASN A 96 16.09 7.43 -29.26
C ASN A 96 14.91 8.24 -28.73
N ILE A 97 14.46 9.26 -29.49
CA ILE A 97 13.43 10.23 -29.06
C ILE A 97 12.12 10.03 -29.83
N ASN A 98 12.19 9.56 -31.06
CA ASN A 98 11.00 9.41 -31.89
C ASN A 98 10.35 8.08 -31.55
N MET A 99 9.04 8.09 -31.26
CA MET A 99 8.25 6.87 -31.19
C MET A 99 8.47 6.01 -32.45
N PRO A 100 8.48 4.68 -32.35
CA PRO A 100 8.66 3.77 -33.49
C PRO A 100 7.47 3.77 -34.45
N PHE A 101 6.46 4.60 -34.18
CA PHE A 101 5.25 4.80 -34.95
C PHE A 101 4.79 6.29 -34.90
N PRO A 102 3.97 6.75 -35.86
CA PRO A 102 3.64 8.18 -36.00
C PRO A 102 2.39 8.65 -35.23
N ASP A 103 1.59 7.74 -34.68
CA ASP A 103 0.35 8.06 -33.97
C ASP A 103 0.57 8.91 -32.71
N TYR A 104 -0.48 9.65 -32.30
CA TYR A 104 -0.49 10.45 -31.07
C TYR A 104 -1.21 9.72 -29.92
N PRO A 105 -0.78 9.93 -28.65
CA PRO A 105 -1.40 9.29 -27.50
C PRO A 105 -2.92 9.56 -27.41
N PRO A 106 -3.75 8.57 -27.00
CA PRO A 106 -3.39 7.20 -26.62
C PRO A 106 -3.40 6.20 -27.80
N SER A 107 -3.45 6.68 -29.04
CA SER A 107 -3.64 5.84 -30.23
C SER A 107 -2.38 5.06 -30.56
N VAL A 108 -2.50 3.87 -31.15
CA VAL A 108 -1.35 3.06 -31.62
C VAL A 108 -1.62 2.58 -33.05
N PRO A 109 -0.60 2.14 -33.80
CA PRO A 109 -0.79 1.68 -35.17
C PRO A 109 -1.95 0.70 -35.31
N LEU A 110 -2.92 1.05 -36.16
CA LEU A 110 -4.08 0.20 -36.42
C LEU A 110 -3.85 -0.78 -37.57
N ASP A 111 -2.97 -0.42 -38.50
CA ASP A 111 -2.62 -1.20 -39.69
C ASP A 111 -1.54 -2.24 -39.39
N ARG A 112 -0.45 -1.85 -38.72
CA ARG A 112 0.67 -2.75 -38.40
C ARG A 112 1.10 -2.66 -36.94
N ASN A 113 0.58 -3.58 -36.14
CA ASN A 113 0.93 -3.74 -34.74
C ASN A 113 1.19 -5.23 -34.47
N PRO A 114 2.45 -5.70 -34.53
CA PRO A 114 2.73 -7.12 -34.40
C PRO A 114 2.19 -7.71 -33.11
N ALA A 115 1.68 -8.94 -33.21
CA ALA A 115 1.14 -9.66 -32.07
C ALA A 115 1.47 -11.14 -32.18
N ALA A 116 1.43 -11.84 -31.06
CA ALA A 116 1.68 -13.27 -31.04
C ALA A 116 0.87 -13.98 -29.97
N VAL A 117 0.57 -15.25 -30.23
CA VAL A 117 0.01 -16.16 -29.23
C VAL A 117 1.04 -17.21 -28.86
N TYR A 118 1.38 -17.24 -27.59
CA TYR A 118 2.22 -18.25 -26.96
C TYR A 118 1.34 -19.30 -26.30
N ARG A 119 1.76 -20.56 -26.31
CA ARG A 119 1.05 -21.63 -25.62
C ARG A 119 1.96 -22.70 -25.05
N ARG A 120 1.60 -23.21 -23.88
CA ARG A 120 2.30 -24.30 -23.21
C ARG A 120 1.35 -25.14 -22.38
N THR A 121 1.66 -26.43 -22.22
CA THR A 121 1.01 -27.29 -21.24
C THR A 121 1.89 -27.48 -20.01
N PHE A 122 1.26 -27.76 -18.88
CA PHE A 122 1.93 -28.03 -17.62
C PHE A 122 1.06 -28.91 -16.72
N THR A 123 1.71 -29.65 -15.82
CA THR A 123 1.04 -30.44 -14.78
C THR A 123 1.57 -29.97 -13.44
N LEU A 124 0.64 -29.69 -12.52
CA LEU A 124 1.02 -29.27 -11.17
C LEU A 124 1.47 -30.47 -10.33
N PRO A 125 2.47 -30.31 -9.44
CA PRO A 125 2.81 -31.32 -8.46
C PRO A 125 1.60 -31.64 -7.56
N GLU A 126 1.45 -32.90 -7.14
CA GLU A 126 0.36 -33.31 -6.24
C GLU A 126 0.39 -32.55 -4.90
N SER A 127 1.58 -32.17 -4.42
CA SER A 127 1.78 -31.36 -3.22
C SER A 127 1.15 -29.96 -3.29
N TRP A 128 0.74 -29.50 -4.47
CA TRP A 128 0.05 -28.23 -4.67
C TRP A 128 -1.46 -28.32 -4.55
N ARG A 129 -2.02 -29.53 -4.43
CA ARG A 129 -3.47 -29.74 -4.31
C ARG A 129 -4.03 -28.99 -3.11
N GLY A 130 -5.12 -28.24 -3.33
CA GLY A 130 -5.78 -27.43 -2.29
C GLY A 130 -5.04 -26.15 -1.89
N ARG A 131 -3.91 -25.84 -2.56
CA ARG A 131 -3.16 -24.59 -2.37
C ARG A 131 -3.55 -23.58 -3.45
N ARG A 132 -3.25 -22.31 -3.18
CA ARG A 132 -3.42 -21.22 -4.13
C ARG A 132 -2.30 -21.25 -5.15
N THR A 133 -2.62 -21.13 -6.44
CA THR A 133 -1.63 -21.12 -7.52
C THR A 133 -1.63 -19.76 -8.23
N ILE A 134 -0.47 -19.10 -8.23
CA ILE A 134 -0.26 -17.79 -8.83
C ILE A 134 0.58 -17.96 -10.10
N LEU A 135 0.09 -17.39 -11.20
CA LEU A 135 0.84 -17.24 -12.43
C LEU A 135 1.56 -15.90 -12.42
N ARG A 136 2.89 -15.91 -12.53
CA ARG A 136 3.74 -14.73 -12.50
C ARG A 136 4.50 -14.58 -13.81
N PHE A 137 4.42 -13.39 -14.39
CA PHE A 137 5.28 -12.92 -15.48
C PHE A 137 6.21 -11.84 -14.95
N ASP A 138 7.52 -12.00 -15.08
CA ASP A 138 8.49 -11.00 -14.61
C ASP A 138 8.67 -9.81 -15.59
N GLY A 139 8.15 -9.92 -16.81
CA GLY A 139 8.16 -8.87 -17.83
C GLY A 139 7.72 -9.38 -19.21
N VAL A 140 6.79 -8.65 -19.83
CA VAL A 140 6.24 -8.94 -21.16
C VAL A 140 6.13 -7.62 -21.93
N GLU A 141 6.70 -7.55 -23.13
CA GLU A 141 6.68 -6.35 -23.98
C GLU A 141 5.54 -6.46 -25.01
N ASN A 142 4.47 -5.65 -24.97
CA ASN A 142 4.12 -4.60 -23.98
C ASN A 142 2.77 -4.87 -23.29
N LEU A 143 1.72 -5.22 -24.06
CA LEU A 143 0.41 -5.59 -23.54
C LEU A 143 0.20 -7.09 -23.73
N PHE A 144 -0.28 -7.78 -22.70
CA PHE A 144 -0.63 -9.19 -22.84
C PHE A 144 -1.89 -9.60 -22.08
N TYR A 145 -2.54 -10.64 -22.58
CA TYR A 145 -3.66 -11.34 -21.97
C TYR A 145 -3.26 -12.78 -21.67
N ALA A 146 -3.49 -13.23 -20.44
CA ALA A 146 -3.19 -14.60 -20.02
C ALA A 146 -4.48 -15.41 -19.85
N PHE A 147 -4.50 -16.61 -20.43
CA PHE A 147 -5.60 -17.56 -20.34
C PHE A 147 -5.10 -18.88 -19.78
N VAL A 148 -5.87 -19.48 -18.88
CA VAL A 148 -5.63 -20.83 -18.35
C VAL A 148 -6.87 -21.66 -18.62
N ASN A 149 -6.71 -22.76 -19.36
CA ASN A 149 -7.80 -23.63 -19.80
C ASN A 149 -8.96 -22.84 -20.43
N GLY A 150 -8.63 -21.81 -21.22
CA GLY A 150 -9.60 -20.97 -21.93
C GLY A 150 -10.22 -19.83 -21.10
N ALA A 151 -10.10 -19.87 -19.77
CA ALA A 151 -10.56 -18.78 -18.90
C ALA A 151 -9.51 -17.66 -18.82
N LEU A 152 -9.95 -16.40 -18.98
CA LEU A 152 -9.10 -15.23 -18.83
C LEU A 152 -8.64 -15.10 -17.36
N ALA A 153 -7.33 -15.21 -17.13
CA ALA A 153 -6.71 -14.90 -15.84
C ALA A 153 -6.66 -13.38 -15.62
N GLY A 154 -6.31 -12.63 -16.67
CA GLY A 154 -6.24 -11.19 -16.65
C GLY A 154 -5.37 -10.65 -17.78
N PHE A 155 -5.08 -9.35 -17.71
CA PHE A 155 -4.15 -8.68 -18.63
C PHE A 155 -3.35 -7.61 -17.89
N SER A 156 -2.19 -7.24 -18.45
CA SER A 156 -1.37 -6.14 -17.94
C SER A 156 -0.69 -5.39 -19.07
N LYS A 157 -0.47 -4.12 -18.80
CA LYS A 157 0.50 -3.21 -19.43
C LYS A 157 1.56 -2.91 -18.36
N ASP A 158 2.75 -2.44 -18.75
CA ASP A 158 4.01 -2.39 -17.98
C ASP A 158 4.91 -3.59 -18.31
N SER A 159 5.91 -3.32 -19.15
CA SER A 159 6.89 -4.32 -19.57
C SER A 159 7.97 -4.63 -18.53
N ARG A 160 8.12 -3.78 -17.51
CA ARG A 160 9.25 -3.82 -16.57
C ARG A 160 8.84 -4.30 -15.18
N GLY A 161 7.57 -4.19 -14.82
CA GLY A 161 6.99 -4.72 -13.59
C GLY A 161 6.55 -6.18 -13.71
N ALA A 162 6.63 -6.90 -12.58
CA ALA A 162 6.06 -8.25 -12.52
C ALA A 162 4.53 -8.19 -12.46
N SER A 163 3.87 -9.11 -13.16
CA SER A 163 2.42 -9.26 -13.17
C SER A 163 2.03 -10.64 -12.64
N GLU A 164 1.25 -10.65 -11.56
CA GLU A 164 0.78 -11.88 -10.89
C GLU A 164 -0.74 -12.04 -11.05
N PHE A 165 -1.20 -13.25 -11.37
CA PHE A 165 -2.62 -13.59 -11.51
C PHE A 165 -2.97 -14.82 -10.66
N ASP A 166 -4.10 -14.79 -9.97
CA ASP A 166 -4.62 -15.98 -9.30
C ASP A 166 -5.34 -16.88 -10.31
N ILE A 167 -4.79 -18.06 -10.54
CA ILE A 167 -5.32 -19.04 -11.49
C ILE A 167 -5.93 -20.25 -10.77
N THR A 168 -6.04 -20.23 -9.44
CA THR A 168 -6.47 -21.38 -8.62
C THR A 168 -7.78 -21.98 -9.12
N GLU A 169 -8.79 -21.15 -9.38
CA GLU A 169 -10.12 -21.59 -9.83
C GLU A 169 -10.20 -21.93 -11.33
N LYS A 170 -9.12 -21.74 -12.08
CA LYS A 170 -9.05 -21.98 -13.53
C LYS A 170 -8.32 -23.28 -13.88
N LEU A 171 -7.77 -23.94 -12.87
CA LEU A 171 -7.02 -25.18 -13.01
C LEU A 171 -7.95 -26.39 -13.04
N VAL A 172 -7.51 -27.43 -13.75
CA VAL A 172 -8.14 -28.75 -13.78
C VAL A 172 -7.16 -29.80 -13.26
N GLU A 173 -7.67 -30.96 -12.87
CA GLU A 173 -6.82 -32.11 -12.51
C GLU A 173 -6.07 -32.61 -13.75
N GLY A 174 -4.78 -32.91 -13.60
CA GLY A 174 -3.92 -33.40 -14.69
C GLY A 174 -3.26 -32.27 -15.49
N GLU A 175 -3.27 -32.40 -16.81
CA GLU A 175 -2.64 -31.45 -17.72
C GLU A 175 -3.47 -30.17 -17.85
N ASN A 176 -2.83 -29.03 -17.66
CA ASN A 176 -3.38 -27.69 -17.82
C ASN A 176 -2.71 -27.00 -19.00
N LYS A 177 -3.45 -26.12 -19.69
CA LYS A 177 -2.96 -25.38 -20.85
C LYS A 177 -3.01 -23.88 -20.57
N ILE A 178 -1.89 -23.20 -20.80
CA ILE A 178 -1.78 -21.74 -20.78
C ILE A 178 -1.65 -21.19 -22.20
N SER A 179 -2.41 -20.14 -22.50
CA SER A 179 -2.26 -19.33 -23.71
C SER A 179 -1.98 -17.88 -23.32
N VAL A 180 -1.03 -17.23 -23.96
CA VAL A 180 -0.70 -15.81 -23.72
C VAL A 180 -0.73 -15.06 -25.04
N PHE A 181 -1.65 -14.10 -25.15
CA PHE A 181 -1.77 -13.24 -26.30
C PHE A 181 -1.05 -11.92 -26.02
N VAL A 182 0.03 -11.65 -26.76
CA VAL A 182 0.91 -10.49 -26.58
C VAL A 182 0.79 -9.55 -27.77
N ILE A 183 0.71 -8.25 -27.52
CA ILE A 183 0.62 -7.18 -28.50
C ILE A 183 1.80 -6.23 -28.28
N GLN A 184 2.52 -5.90 -29.36
CA GLN A 184 3.75 -5.12 -29.29
C GLN A 184 3.51 -3.67 -28.84
N TYR A 185 2.47 -3.01 -29.38
CA TYR A 185 2.18 -1.62 -29.05
C TYR A 185 0.80 -1.46 -28.40
N SER A 186 0.78 -0.76 -27.28
CA SER A 186 -0.43 -0.26 -26.60
C SER A 186 -0.19 1.20 -26.15
N ASP A 187 -1.20 1.85 -25.57
CA ASP A 187 -1.06 3.17 -24.95
C ASP A 187 0.12 3.26 -23.97
N ALA A 188 0.52 2.16 -23.33
CA ALA A 188 1.67 2.13 -22.43
C ALA A 188 3.02 2.30 -23.15
N ALA A 189 3.08 2.09 -24.48
CA ALA A 189 4.30 2.34 -25.25
C ALA A 189 4.77 3.81 -25.14
N TYR A 190 3.85 4.76 -25.00
CA TYR A 190 4.18 6.19 -24.87
C TYR A 190 4.90 6.56 -23.57
N VAL A 191 4.82 5.70 -22.54
CA VAL A 191 5.57 5.88 -21.27
C VAL A 191 6.79 4.94 -21.19
N GLU A 192 7.05 4.19 -22.27
CA GLU A 192 8.15 3.24 -22.41
C GLU A 192 9.13 3.65 -23.54
N ASP A 193 9.23 4.95 -23.82
CA ASP A 193 10.11 5.56 -24.84
C ASP A 193 11.54 5.79 -24.30
N GLN A 194 12.23 4.70 -23.93
CA GLN A 194 13.64 4.77 -23.57
C GLN A 194 14.53 4.72 -24.81
N ASP A 195 15.73 5.31 -24.74
CA ASP A 195 16.79 5.19 -25.75
C ASP A 195 17.35 3.75 -25.77
N GLN A 196 16.62 2.86 -26.43
CA GLN A 196 16.89 1.43 -26.50
C GLN A 196 16.30 0.78 -27.77
N TRP A 197 16.58 -0.50 -27.95
CA TRP A 197 15.88 -1.32 -28.95
C TRP A 197 14.44 -1.60 -28.49
N TRP A 198 13.51 -1.40 -29.41
CA TRP A 198 12.10 -1.79 -29.26
C TRP A 198 11.95 -3.25 -29.61
N HIS A 199 11.83 -4.06 -28.57
CA HIS A 199 11.61 -5.50 -28.66
C HIS A 199 10.14 -5.83 -28.39
N ALA A 200 9.80 -7.11 -28.50
CA ALA A 200 8.48 -7.60 -28.12
C ALA A 200 8.47 -9.06 -27.69
N GLY A 201 7.46 -9.44 -26.90
CA GLY A 201 7.24 -10.82 -26.44
C GLY A 201 7.41 -11.01 -24.94
N ILE A 202 7.49 -12.28 -24.52
CA ILE A 202 7.69 -12.65 -23.12
C ILE A 202 9.20 -12.63 -22.82
N VAL A 203 9.71 -11.47 -22.37
CA VAL A 203 11.15 -11.18 -22.30
C VAL A 203 11.81 -11.53 -20.96
N ARG A 204 11.01 -11.86 -19.92
CA ARG A 204 11.50 -12.35 -18.62
C ARG A 204 10.71 -13.58 -18.17
N ASN A 205 11.13 -14.17 -17.06
CA ASN A 205 10.66 -15.48 -16.62
C ASN A 205 9.14 -15.56 -16.47
N VAL A 206 8.62 -16.76 -16.73
CA VAL A 206 7.26 -17.15 -16.36
C VAL A 206 7.35 -18.22 -15.29
N THR A 207 6.68 -18.00 -14.16
CA THR A 207 6.77 -18.88 -12.99
C THR A 207 5.39 -19.09 -12.38
N LEU A 208 5.10 -20.32 -11.95
CA LEU A 208 3.97 -20.63 -11.08
C LEU A 208 4.45 -20.62 -9.63
N LEU A 209 3.67 -20.01 -8.75
CA LEU A 209 3.95 -19.95 -7.31
C LEU A 209 2.80 -20.60 -6.54
N SER A 210 3.12 -21.52 -5.64
CA SER A 210 2.18 -22.15 -4.73
C SER A 210 2.17 -21.44 -3.39
N ARG A 211 0.99 -21.01 -2.96
CA ARG A 211 0.82 -20.26 -1.72
C ARG A 211 -0.23 -20.97 -0.85
N PRO A 212 -0.03 -21.07 0.47
CA PRO A 212 -1.10 -21.52 1.36
C PRO A 212 -2.26 -20.50 1.33
N VAL A 213 -3.44 -20.95 1.74
CA VAL A 213 -4.63 -20.09 1.78
C VAL A 213 -4.41 -18.95 2.79
N ASP A 214 -4.02 -19.32 4.01
CA ASP A 214 -3.55 -18.40 5.05
C ASP A 214 -2.04 -18.21 4.89
N ARG A 215 -1.59 -16.97 4.69
CA ARG A 215 -0.21 -16.71 4.23
C ARG A 215 0.31 -15.34 4.64
N ILE A 216 1.61 -15.15 4.48
CA ILE A 216 2.23 -13.83 4.43
C ILE A 216 1.90 -13.24 3.06
N GLU A 217 1.18 -12.13 3.07
CA GLU A 217 0.82 -11.40 1.86
C GLU A 217 1.91 -10.41 1.47
N ASP A 218 2.50 -9.71 2.45
CA ASP A 218 3.56 -8.73 2.20
C ASP A 218 4.48 -8.55 3.41
N ILE A 219 5.72 -8.15 3.13
CA ILE A 219 6.77 -7.87 4.13
C ILE A 219 7.45 -6.56 3.73
N CYS A 220 7.26 -5.52 4.53
CA CYS A 220 7.98 -4.25 4.40
C CYS A 220 8.96 -4.09 5.56
N VAL A 221 10.24 -3.87 5.23
CA VAL A 221 11.32 -3.70 6.20
C VAL A 221 11.95 -2.32 6.02
N THR A 222 11.99 -1.56 7.11
CA THR A 222 12.82 -0.35 7.20
C THR A 222 13.95 -0.63 8.19
N SER A 223 15.18 -0.66 7.70
CA SER A 223 16.39 -0.90 8.50
C SER A 223 17.35 0.29 8.38
N THR A 224 17.22 1.26 9.28
CA THR A 224 18.06 2.47 9.33
C THR A 224 19.00 2.45 10.53
N LEU A 225 19.76 3.52 10.74
CA LEU A 225 20.66 3.68 11.89
C LEU A 225 20.19 4.82 12.78
N ASP A 226 20.55 4.75 14.06
CA ASP A 226 20.41 5.85 15.01
C ASP A 226 21.34 7.04 14.68
N ASP A 227 21.27 8.12 15.46
CA ASP A 227 22.14 9.31 15.28
C ASP A 227 23.62 9.02 15.56
N SER A 228 23.91 7.97 16.33
CA SER A 228 25.29 7.54 16.57
C SER A 228 25.87 6.73 15.40
N LEU A 229 25.02 6.32 14.44
CA LEU A 229 25.33 5.41 13.34
C LEU A 229 25.83 4.02 13.80
N LYS A 230 25.56 3.63 15.04
CA LYS A 230 26.02 2.37 15.62
C LYS A 230 24.88 1.39 15.88
N ASN A 231 23.71 1.89 16.25
CA ASN A 231 22.56 1.03 16.52
C ASN A 231 21.63 1.01 15.31
N GLY A 232 21.10 -0.16 15.01
CA GLY A 232 20.12 -0.34 13.95
C GLY A 232 18.72 -0.05 14.46
N LEU A 233 17.95 0.73 13.72
CA LEU A 233 16.52 0.92 13.96
C LEU A 233 15.77 0.07 12.94
N LEU A 234 15.12 -0.99 13.43
CA LEU A 234 14.36 -1.94 12.63
C LEU A 234 12.86 -1.69 12.81
N LYS A 235 12.18 -1.38 11.70
CA LYS A 235 10.72 -1.28 11.64
C LYS A 235 10.19 -2.28 10.62
N LEU A 236 9.21 -3.08 11.05
CA LEU A 236 8.60 -4.13 10.24
C LEU A 236 7.09 -3.88 10.11
N GLU A 237 6.62 -3.82 8.87
CA GLU A 237 5.21 -3.79 8.53
C GLU A 237 4.88 -5.07 7.76
N LEU A 238 4.12 -5.95 8.40
CA LEU A 238 3.80 -7.30 7.92
C LEU A 238 2.33 -7.37 7.58
N ILE A 239 1.99 -8.08 6.51
CA ILE A 239 0.60 -8.31 6.13
C ILE A 239 0.35 -9.81 6.07
N ALA A 240 -0.56 -10.31 6.90
CA ALA A 240 -1.13 -11.64 6.74
C ALA A 240 -2.38 -11.54 5.88
N ARG A 241 -2.59 -12.50 4.98
CA ARG A 241 -3.92 -12.76 4.44
C ARG A 241 -4.47 -14.04 5.05
N LEU A 242 -5.58 -13.92 5.74
CA LEU A 242 -6.28 -15.05 6.35
C LEU A 242 -7.59 -15.33 5.63
N LYS A 243 -7.96 -16.61 5.54
CA LYS A 243 -9.29 -16.99 5.05
C LYS A 243 -10.33 -16.41 6.01
N PRO A 244 -11.34 -15.66 5.52
CA PRO A 244 -12.40 -15.19 6.38
C PRO A 244 -13.11 -16.36 7.07
N LEU A 245 -13.36 -16.21 8.37
CA LEU A 245 -14.14 -17.19 9.12
C LEU A 245 -15.55 -17.29 8.52
N LYS A 246 -16.13 -18.49 8.52
CA LYS A 246 -17.52 -18.68 8.05
C LYS A 246 -18.45 -17.83 8.92
N GLY A 247 -19.30 -17.01 8.29
CA GLY A 247 -20.18 -16.07 8.99
C GLY A 247 -19.49 -14.79 9.50
N ALA A 248 -18.22 -14.56 9.14
CA ALA A 248 -17.52 -13.32 9.45
C ALA A 248 -18.12 -12.09 8.77
N PHE A 249 -18.93 -12.29 7.73
CA PHE A 249 -19.63 -11.24 7.02
C PHE A 249 -21.12 -11.50 7.06
N SER A 250 -21.89 -10.48 7.41
CA SER A 250 -23.34 -10.45 7.18
C SER A 250 -23.71 -9.19 6.41
N GLU A 251 -24.81 -9.25 5.68
CA GLU A 251 -25.37 -8.07 5.03
C GLU A 251 -26.15 -7.28 6.09
N GLY A 252 -25.65 -6.08 6.41
CA GLY A 252 -26.32 -5.15 7.31
C GLY A 252 -27.61 -4.61 6.68
N ASN A 253 -28.53 -4.13 7.52
CA ASN A 253 -29.85 -3.63 7.09
C ASN A 253 -29.80 -2.41 6.14
N ASN A 254 -28.62 -1.83 5.91
CA ASN A 254 -28.36 -0.71 5.00
C ASN A 254 -27.66 -1.13 3.69
N GLY A 255 -27.51 -2.44 3.43
CA GLY A 255 -26.79 -2.97 2.26
C GLY A 255 -25.27 -2.92 2.37
N MET A 256 -24.72 -2.57 3.54
CA MET A 256 -23.28 -2.65 3.82
C MET A 256 -22.94 -4.03 4.37
N VAL A 257 -21.76 -4.56 4.04
CA VAL A 257 -21.26 -5.80 4.64
C VAL A 257 -20.68 -5.49 6.02
N GLU A 258 -21.24 -6.09 7.07
CA GLU A 258 -20.76 -5.97 8.45
C GLU A 258 -19.81 -7.12 8.79
N TYR A 259 -18.70 -6.80 9.48
CA TYR A 259 -17.81 -7.82 10.02
C TYR A 259 -18.34 -8.29 11.38
N CYS A 260 -18.85 -9.52 11.44
CA CYS A 260 -19.61 -10.03 12.60
C CYS A 260 -18.79 -10.88 13.56
N VAL A 261 -17.49 -11.10 13.28
CA VAL A 261 -16.60 -11.85 14.15
C VAL A 261 -15.68 -10.90 14.89
N ASN A 262 -15.70 -10.97 16.22
CA ASN A 262 -14.72 -10.27 17.05
C ASN A 262 -13.35 -10.96 16.89
N ARG A 263 -12.32 -10.19 16.53
CA ARG A 263 -10.90 -10.61 16.49
C ARG A 263 -10.62 -11.85 15.63
N PRO A 264 -10.87 -11.82 14.31
CA PRO A 264 -10.56 -12.93 13.40
C PRO A 264 -9.08 -13.35 13.35
N GLN A 265 -8.20 -12.47 13.81
CA GLN A 265 -6.76 -12.66 13.94
C GLN A 265 -6.35 -13.37 15.24
N GLU A 266 -7.29 -13.68 16.15
CA GLU A 266 -6.96 -14.30 17.42
C GLU A 266 -6.20 -15.64 17.22
N GLY A 267 -5.11 -15.80 17.96
CA GLY A 267 -4.22 -16.95 17.85
C GLY A 267 -3.28 -16.93 16.64
N TRP A 268 -3.28 -15.87 15.82
CA TRP A 268 -2.34 -15.69 14.71
C TRP A 268 -1.22 -14.73 15.08
N PHE A 269 0.02 -15.09 14.76
CA PHE A 269 1.19 -14.27 15.06
C PHE A 269 2.33 -14.52 14.06
N PHE A 270 3.26 -13.56 13.99
CA PHE A 270 4.50 -13.67 13.25
C PHE A 270 5.66 -13.93 14.21
N ASP A 271 6.41 -15.00 13.97
CA ASP A 271 7.73 -15.21 14.58
C ASP A 271 8.81 -14.60 13.69
N LEU A 272 9.67 -13.80 14.32
CA LEU A 272 10.67 -12.98 13.65
C LEU A 272 12.04 -13.28 14.23
N ARG A 273 13.02 -13.55 13.36
CA ARG A 273 14.41 -13.72 13.77
C ARG A 273 15.33 -12.97 12.81
N LEU A 274 16.31 -12.28 13.37
CA LEU A 274 17.37 -11.62 12.64
C LEU A 274 18.66 -12.38 12.88
N LEU A 275 19.28 -12.83 11.81
CA LEU A 275 20.52 -13.57 11.82
C LEU A 275 21.61 -12.76 11.14
N ASP A 276 22.81 -12.80 11.70
CA ASP A 276 24.00 -12.19 11.13
C ASP A 276 24.49 -12.96 9.87
N ALA A 277 25.58 -12.50 9.26
CA ALA A 277 26.14 -13.13 8.06
C ALA A 277 26.67 -14.56 8.31
N ALA A 278 27.01 -14.91 9.55
CA ALA A 278 27.45 -16.24 9.96
C ALA A 278 26.28 -17.17 10.33
N GLY A 279 25.05 -16.65 10.38
CA GLY A 279 23.85 -17.37 10.79
C GLY A 279 23.64 -17.40 12.31
N ALA A 280 24.36 -16.57 13.07
CA ALA A 280 24.08 -16.39 14.50
C ALA A 280 22.88 -15.47 14.69
N GLU A 281 21.98 -15.83 15.60
CA GLU A 281 20.82 -15.02 15.95
C GLU A 281 21.26 -13.77 16.73
N VAL A 282 20.93 -12.59 16.21
CA VAL A 282 21.21 -11.30 16.86
C VAL A 282 19.96 -10.68 17.47
N TRP A 283 18.78 -11.07 17.00
CA TRP A 283 17.52 -10.60 17.54
C TRP A 283 16.38 -11.57 17.22
N LYS A 284 15.40 -11.62 18.12
CA LYS A 284 14.17 -12.41 17.97
C LYS A 284 13.01 -11.70 18.63
N ALA A 285 11.85 -11.75 18.00
CA ALA A 285 10.59 -11.30 18.57
C ALA A 285 9.40 -12.04 17.98
N THR A 286 8.25 -11.83 18.59
CA THR A 286 6.95 -12.26 18.08
C THR A 286 6.02 -11.06 18.06
N THR A 287 5.19 -10.93 17.03
CA THR A 287 4.14 -9.90 16.96
C THR A 287 2.83 -10.53 16.54
N ASP A 288 1.75 -10.22 17.25
CA ASP A 288 0.43 -10.74 16.90
C ASP A 288 0.01 -10.20 15.53
N VAL A 289 -0.67 -11.03 14.75
CA VAL A 289 -1.41 -10.53 13.60
C VAL A 289 -2.48 -9.61 14.16
N GLY A 290 -2.54 -8.39 13.64
CA GLY A 290 -3.40 -7.31 14.12
C GLY A 290 -2.77 -6.38 15.17
N HIS A 291 -1.49 -6.57 15.52
CA HIS A 291 -0.73 -5.61 16.31
C HIS A 291 -0.54 -4.30 15.54
N LYS A 292 -0.95 -3.18 16.13
CA LYS A 292 -1.20 -1.90 15.44
C LYS A 292 0.07 -1.08 15.26
N LEU A 293 0.21 -0.41 14.11
CA LEU A 293 0.78 0.94 14.08
C LEU A 293 -0.25 1.82 14.78
N SER A 294 0.14 2.52 15.84
CA SER A 294 -0.64 3.57 16.50
C SER A 294 -1.64 4.24 15.52
N GLU A 295 -2.95 3.92 15.56
CA GLU A 295 -4.01 4.53 14.70
C GLU A 295 -5.33 3.71 14.64
N GLY A 296 -5.40 2.46 15.12
CA GLY A 296 -6.68 1.82 15.43
C GLY A 296 -7.36 0.92 14.39
N VAL A 297 -6.74 0.60 13.25
CA VAL A 297 -7.32 -0.38 12.30
C VAL A 297 -6.30 -1.49 11.98
N TYR A 298 -6.64 -2.72 12.35
CA TYR A 298 -5.78 -3.90 12.19
C TYR A 298 -6.02 -4.66 10.87
N PHE A 299 -6.95 -4.18 10.04
CA PHE A 299 -7.36 -4.77 8.78
C PHE A 299 -7.63 -3.71 7.71
N ASN A 300 -7.63 -4.11 6.44
CA ASN A 300 -8.00 -3.19 5.36
C ASN A 300 -9.54 -3.14 5.24
N ALA A 301 -10.17 -1.98 5.42
CA ALA A 301 -11.62 -1.84 5.31
C ALA A 301 -12.18 -2.22 3.92
N LYS A 302 -11.37 -2.11 2.86
CA LYS A 302 -11.73 -2.56 1.50
C LYS A 302 -11.41 -4.04 1.25
N ASP A 303 -10.56 -4.64 2.09
CA ASP A 303 -10.12 -6.02 1.98
C ASP A 303 -9.89 -6.64 3.37
N PRO A 304 -10.97 -7.00 4.08
CA PRO A 304 -10.94 -7.45 5.48
C PRO A 304 -10.18 -8.77 5.71
N ALA A 305 -9.78 -9.47 4.65
CA ALA A 305 -8.90 -10.63 4.75
C ALA A 305 -7.42 -10.23 4.95
N ARG A 306 -7.04 -8.98 4.68
CA ARG A 306 -5.68 -8.44 4.92
C ARG A 306 -5.59 -7.88 6.33
N LEU A 307 -4.69 -8.45 7.12
CA LEU A 307 -4.47 -8.11 8.52
C LEU A 307 -3.01 -7.67 8.71
N PHE A 308 -2.80 -6.60 9.47
CA PHE A 308 -1.49 -5.98 9.64
C PHE A 308 -0.81 -6.44 10.93
N GLY A 309 0.49 -6.67 10.89
CA GLY A 309 1.33 -6.87 12.07
C GLY A 309 2.46 -5.85 12.06
N TYR A 310 2.71 -5.24 13.22
CA TYR A 310 3.70 -4.18 13.37
C TYR A 310 4.71 -4.51 14.47
N ILE A 311 5.98 -4.16 14.25
CA ILE A 311 6.99 -4.15 15.31
C ILE A 311 8.12 -3.17 15.00
N GLU A 312 8.60 -2.50 16.04
CA GLU A 312 9.84 -1.71 16.04
C GLU A 312 10.83 -2.31 17.04
N ALA A 313 12.12 -2.27 16.71
CA ALA A 313 13.18 -2.70 17.58
C ALA A 313 14.46 -1.90 17.32
N GLU A 314 15.21 -1.63 18.39
CA GLU A 314 16.59 -1.17 18.32
C GLU A 314 17.53 -2.38 18.43
N ILE A 315 18.43 -2.52 17.47
CA ILE A 315 19.43 -3.58 17.42
C ILE A 315 20.78 -2.94 17.79
N PRO A 316 21.40 -3.31 18.92
CA PRO A 316 22.64 -2.67 19.36
C PRO A 316 23.82 -3.07 18.47
N ALA A 317 24.73 -2.13 18.22
CA ALA A 317 26.01 -2.37 17.56
C ALA A 317 25.90 -3.17 16.23
N VAL A 318 25.04 -2.71 15.32
CA VAL A 318 24.89 -3.36 14.00
C VAL A 318 26.10 -3.12 13.10
N HIS A 319 26.36 -4.09 12.24
CA HIS A 319 27.28 -3.94 11.13
C HIS A 319 26.53 -3.27 9.97
N ALA A 320 26.82 -2.00 9.73
CA ALA A 320 26.15 -1.21 8.71
C ALA A 320 26.46 -1.71 7.29
N TRP A 321 25.44 -1.68 6.42
CA TRP A 321 25.60 -1.91 4.99
C TRP A 321 26.06 -0.64 4.28
N ASN A 322 27.03 -0.77 3.40
CA ASN A 322 27.34 0.23 2.38
C ASN A 322 27.93 -0.46 1.12
N ALA A 323 28.29 0.31 0.10
CA ALA A 323 28.82 -0.26 -1.15
C ALA A 323 30.23 -0.87 -1.00
N GLU A 324 31.04 -0.38 -0.05
CA GLU A 324 32.39 -0.88 0.24
C GLU A 324 32.33 -2.15 1.12
N ASP A 325 31.38 -2.17 2.05
CA ASP A 325 31.09 -3.29 2.94
C ASP A 325 29.59 -3.66 2.86
N PRO A 326 29.20 -4.52 1.91
CA PRO A 326 27.82 -4.87 1.65
C PRO A 326 27.28 -5.90 2.65
N TYR A 327 27.48 -5.66 3.94
CA TYR A 327 27.07 -6.52 5.03
C TYR A 327 25.54 -6.73 5.05
N ARG A 328 25.09 -7.98 5.08
CA ARG A 328 23.67 -8.33 5.05
C ARG A 328 23.29 -9.28 6.16
N TYR A 329 22.23 -8.91 6.88
CA TYR A 329 21.53 -9.79 7.79
C TYR A 329 20.46 -10.61 7.05
N THR A 330 20.01 -11.69 7.68
CA THR A 330 18.86 -12.49 7.23
C THR A 330 17.73 -12.32 8.21
N LEU A 331 16.62 -11.72 7.78
CA LEU A 331 15.38 -11.66 8.55
C LEU A 331 14.48 -12.83 8.12
N THR A 332 14.13 -13.71 9.06
CA THR A 332 13.08 -14.70 8.85
C THR A 332 11.76 -14.16 9.37
N VAL A 333 10.70 -14.40 8.61
CA VAL A 333 9.32 -14.06 8.97
C VAL A 333 8.49 -15.34 8.83
N THR A 334 7.93 -15.81 9.93
CA THR A 334 7.13 -17.04 9.95
C THR A 334 5.73 -16.75 10.47
N LEU A 335 4.72 -16.92 9.64
CA LEU A 335 3.32 -16.84 10.05
C LEU A 335 2.91 -18.14 10.74
N ARG A 336 2.39 -18.01 11.96
CA ARG A 336 1.92 -19.12 12.77
C ARG A 336 0.48 -18.90 13.25
N ASN A 337 -0.17 -20.02 13.52
CA ASN A 337 -1.41 -20.09 14.26
C ASN A 337 -1.19 -20.99 15.50
N GLN A 338 -1.72 -20.60 16.65
CA GLN A 338 -1.51 -21.29 17.92
C GLN A 338 -1.91 -22.78 17.89
N GLU A 339 -2.97 -23.13 17.14
CA GLU A 339 -3.47 -24.50 17.06
C GLU A 339 -2.89 -25.26 15.87
N ARG A 340 -2.73 -24.58 14.73
CA ARG A 340 -2.32 -25.21 13.45
C ARG A 340 -0.80 -25.23 13.22
N GLY A 341 -0.04 -24.49 14.03
CA GLY A 341 1.40 -24.40 13.91
C GLY A 341 1.86 -23.45 12.79
N VAL A 342 2.91 -23.82 12.07
CA VAL A 342 3.51 -23.00 11.01
C VAL A 342 2.67 -23.06 9.75
N MET A 343 2.30 -21.88 9.24
CA MET A 343 1.56 -21.76 7.99
C MET A 343 2.48 -21.46 6.81
N GLU A 344 3.45 -20.59 7.03
CA GLU A 344 4.36 -20.11 6.01
C GLU A 344 5.60 -19.48 6.64
N SER A 345 6.75 -19.68 6.01
CA SER A 345 7.97 -18.97 6.34
C SER A 345 8.60 -18.33 5.11
N ALA A 346 9.24 -17.18 5.31
CA ALA A 346 10.00 -16.45 4.32
C ALA A 346 11.31 -15.95 4.94
N ALA A 347 12.36 -15.82 4.12
CA ALA A 347 13.62 -15.22 4.51
C ALA A 347 13.96 -14.08 3.54
N VAL A 348 14.30 -12.92 4.08
CA VAL A 348 14.69 -11.72 3.31
C VAL A 348 16.03 -11.20 3.80
N LYS A 349 16.84 -10.68 2.88
CA LYS A 349 18.13 -10.07 3.23
C LYS A 349 17.93 -8.59 3.50
N ILE A 350 18.48 -8.10 4.61
CA ILE A 350 18.36 -6.69 5.02
C ILE A 350 19.74 -6.11 5.32
N GLY A 351 19.90 -4.80 5.17
CA GLY A 351 21.15 -4.09 5.45
C GLY A 351 20.85 -2.76 6.12
N PHE A 352 21.36 -2.58 7.34
CA PHE A 352 21.17 -1.34 8.09
C PHE A 352 21.98 -0.22 7.46
N ARG A 353 21.29 0.82 6.97
CA ARG A 353 21.94 2.00 6.39
C ARG A 353 21.06 3.21 6.57
N ARG A 354 21.69 4.37 6.69
CA ARG A 354 21.00 5.66 6.77
C ARG A 354 21.31 6.46 5.51
N VAL A 355 20.29 6.97 4.85
CA VAL A 355 20.42 7.81 3.64
C VAL A 355 19.71 9.12 3.93
N GLU A 356 20.48 10.21 3.95
CA GLU A 356 19.98 11.54 4.26
C GLU A 356 20.56 12.57 3.30
N VAL A 357 19.80 13.63 3.08
CA VAL A 357 20.26 14.81 2.36
C VAL A 357 20.41 15.93 3.39
N PRO A 358 21.63 16.32 3.77
CA PRO A 358 21.81 17.42 4.71
C PRO A 358 21.26 18.71 4.09
N PHE A 359 20.37 19.38 4.81
CA PHE A 359 19.84 20.67 4.41
C PHE A 359 20.49 21.78 5.24
N VAL A 360 21.29 22.61 4.59
CA VAL A 360 21.79 23.85 5.18
C VAL A 360 20.92 24.99 4.68
N GLN A 361 20.17 25.61 5.58
CA GLN A 361 19.46 26.84 5.25
C GLN A 361 20.48 27.97 5.05
N GLU A 362 20.71 28.35 3.79
CA GLU A 362 21.61 29.45 3.45
C GLU A 362 21.19 30.76 4.14
N LYS A 363 22.15 31.47 4.72
CA LYS A 363 21.91 32.83 5.20
C LYS A 363 21.54 33.71 4.01
N ARG A 364 20.48 34.52 4.17
CA ARG A 364 20.04 35.46 3.14
C ARG A 364 21.21 36.33 2.66
N LYS A 365 21.53 36.28 1.36
CA LYS A 365 22.66 37.01 0.75
C LYS A 365 22.43 38.53 0.66
N SER A 366 21.18 38.99 0.62
CA SER A 366 20.83 40.42 0.62
C SER A 366 19.36 40.67 0.97
N GLY A 367 19.06 41.85 1.52
CA GLY A 367 17.69 42.35 1.76
C GLY A 367 17.23 42.28 3.22
N ARG A 368 16.67 43.39 3.71
CA ARG A 368 15.91 43.39 4.98
C ARG A 368 14.62 42.60 4.77
N THR A 369 14.13 41.95 5.80
CA THR A 369 12.81 41.30 5.73
C THR A 369 11.76 42.32 5.27
N HIS A 370 11.03 42.00 4.20
CA HIS A 370 9.85 42.77 3.80
C HIS A 370 8.69 42.55 4.77
N ASN A 371 8.75 41.50 5.60
CA ASN A 371 7.78 41.27 6.66
C ASN A 371 8.09 42.22 7.81
N ASN A 372 7.19 43.18 8.03
CA ASN A 372 7.16 43.99 9.23
C ASN A 372 6.37 43.27 10.34
N PHE A 373 6.29 43.85 11.54
CA PHE A 373 5.53 43.26 12.65
C PHE A 373 4.09 42.94 12.26
N PHE A 374 3.42 43.80 11.48
CA PHE A 374 2.05 43.60 11.04
C PHE A 374 1.92 42.45 10.05
N THR A 375 2.87 42.29 9.12
CA THR A 375 2.90 41.15 8.20
C THR A 375 3.08 39.83 8.96
N LEU A 376 3.97 39.82 9.96
CA LEU A 376 4.20 38.64 10.80
C LEU A 376 3.00 38.34 11.69
N TYR A 377 2.37 39.37 12.27
CA TYR A 377 1.14 39.24 13.05
C TYR A 377 -0.01 38.73 12.19
N ASP A 378 -0.19 39.27 10.98
CA ASP A 378 -1.22 38.84 10.04
C ASP A 378 -1.01 37.38 9.60
N MET A 379 0.22 36.98 9.31
CA MET A 379 0.57 35.58 9.04
C MET A 379 0.29 34.67 10.24
N ALA A 380 0.66 35.10 11.46
CA ALA A 380 0.41 34.36 12.68
C ALA A 380 -1.09 34.24 12.99
N MET A 381 -1.85 35.32 12.84
CA MET A 381 -3.30 35.35 13.04
C MET A 381 -4.02 34.52 11.97
N THR A 382 -3.59 34.62 10.71
CA THR A 382 -4.11 33.80 9.62
C THR A 382 -3.84 32.31 9.88
N GLY A 383 -2.65 31.95 10.36
CA GLY A 383 -2.33 30.59 10.78
C GLY A 383 -3.22 30.13 11.95
N LEU A 384 -3.30 30.93 12.99
CA LEU A 384 -4.07 30.63 14.19
C LEU A 384 -5.58 30.48 13.91
N VAL A 385 -6.19 31.38 13.12
CA VAL A 385 -7.60 31.28 12.73
C VAL A 385 -7.87 30.11 11.76
N ASN A 386 -6.93 29.79 10.86
CA ASN A 386 -7.12 28.69 9.90
C ASN A 386 -6.89 27.30 10.48
N HIS A 387 -6.13 27.19 11.57
CA HIS A 387 -5.67 25.91 12.11
C HIS A 387 -6.10 25.64 13.55
N THR A 388 -6.62 26.62 14.31
CA THR A 388 -7.09 26.38 15.67
C THR A 388 -8.40 27.08 16.04
N LYS A 389 -9.24 26.34 16.78
CA LYS A 389 -10.46 26.87 17.44
C LYS A 389 -10.20 27.30 18.89
N LEU A 390 -8.96 27.10 19.37
CA LEU A 390 -8.58 27.31 20.76
C LEU A 390 -8.92 28.70 21.32
N PRO A 391 -8.68 29.83 20.63
CA PRO A 391 -9.00 31.16 21.17
C PRO A 391 -10.49 31.36 21.43
N LEU A 392 -11.35 30.84 20.53
CA LEU A 392 -12.80 30.93 20.65
C LEU A 392 -13.30 30.09 21.82
N ARG A 393 -12.72 28.90 21.99
CA ARG A 393 -13.00 28.00 23.13
C ARG A 393 -12.53 28.57 24.47
N LEU A 394 -11.38 29.26 24.49
CA LEU A 394 -10.90 29.96 25.69
C LEU A 394 -11.86 31.08 26.10
N ALA A 395 -12.49 31.79 25.17
CA ALA A 395 -13.52 32.79 25.49
C ALA A 395 -14.75 32.16 26.17
N VAL A 396 -15.19 30.96 25.72
CA VAL A 396 -16.27 30.21 26.38
C VAL A 396 -15.89 29.87 27.82
N PHE A 397 -14.70 29.29 28.04
CA PHE A 397 -14.25 28.92 29.38
C PHE A 397 -14.04 30.12 30.29
N ALA A 398 -13.46 31.21 29.78
CA ALA A 398 -13.30 32.46 30.52
C ALA A 398 -14.65 33.07 30.90
N GLY A 399 -15.63 33.06 29.98
CA GLY A 399 -16.99 33.50 30.23
C GLY A 399 -17.66 32.67 31.34
N LEU A 400 -17.54 31.34 31.30
CA LEU A 400 -18.08 30.47 32.35
C LEU A 400 -17.40 30.72 33.70
N LEU A 401 -16.07 30.79 33.75
CA LEU A 401 -15.33 31.02 35.00
C LEU A 401 -15.66 32.36 35.64
N LEU A 402 -15.67 33.44 34.84
CA LEU A 402 -16.03 34.78 35.32
C LEU A 402 -17.49 34.83 35.75
N GLY A 403 -18.39 34.16 35.03
CA GLY A 403 -19.82 34.10 35.35
C GLY A 403 -20.08 33.35 36.67
N SER A 404 -19.48 32.17 36.84
CA SER A 404 -19.55 31.40 38.08
C SER A 404 -18.94 32.15 39.26
N GLY A 405 -17.78 32.78 39.07
CA GLY A 405 -17.15 33.62 40.10
C GLY A 405 -18.06 34.78 40.51
N SER A 406 -18.66 35.47 39.54
CA SER A 406 -19.60 36.56 39.81
C SER A 406 -20.84 36.09 40.57
N LEU A 407 -21.41 34.93 40.23
CA LEU A 407 -22.53 34.34 40.95
C LEU A 407 -22.18 33.95 42.40
N LEU A 408 -21.00 33.39 42.63
CA LEU A 408 -20.54 33.05 43.98
C LEU A 408 -20.37 34.32 44.84
N VAL A 409 -19.80 35.38 44.27
CA VAL A 409 -19.67 36.68 44.94
C VAL A 409 -21.05 37.28 45.21
N ALA A 410 -21.97 37.23 44.25
CA ALA A 410 -23.35 37.68 44.42
C ALA A 410 -24.06 36.94 45.56
N PHE A 411 -23.92 35.61 45.62
CA PHE A 411 -24.52 34.77 46.64
C PHE A 411 -23.93 35.05 48.03
N GLY A 412 -22.61 35.19 48.14
CA GLY A 412 -21.95 35.60 49.38
C GLY A 412 -22.42 36.99 49.85
N TYR A 413 -22.58 37.93 48.92
CA TYR A 413 -23.10 39.26 49.22
C TYR A 413 -24.56 39.23 49.71
N LEU A 414 -25.38 38.36 49.12
CA LEU A 414 -26.76 38.13 49.56
C LEU A 414 -26.81 37.53 50.98
N LEU A 415 -26.00 36.51 51.27
CA LEU A 415 -25.91 35.92 52.61
C LEU A 415 -25.45 36.94 53.66
N ALA A 416 -24.42 37.73 53.34
CA ALA A 416 -23.95 38.79 54.22
C ALA A 416 -25.05 39.82 54.51
N LYS A 417 -25.82 40.21 53.49
CA LYS A 417 -26.97 41.11 53.69
C LYS A 417 -28.07 40.49 54.56
N LEU A 418 -28.32 39.19 54.46
CA LEU A 418 -29.33 38.50 55.27
C LEU A 418 -28.92 38.37 56.73
N ILE A 419 -27.63 38.10 57.01
CA ILE A 419 -27.10 37.98 58.38
C ILE A 419 -27.02 39.35 59.06
N TRP A 420 -26.61 40.37 58.31
CA TRP A 420 -26.37 41.73 58.81
C TRP A 420 -27.33 42.73 58.17
N TRP A 421 -28.62 42.47 58.35
CA TRP A 421 -29.69 43.20 57.66
C TRP A 421 -29.62 44.71 57.89
N ASP A 422 -29.39 45.14 59.13
CA ASP A 422 -29.43 46.56 59.51
C ASP A 422 -28.09 47.28 59.33
N THR A 423 -26.97 46.56 59.27
CA THR A 423 -25.62 47.15 59.21
C THR A 423 -24.96 47.06 57.84
N PHE A 424 -25.37 46.14 56.96
CA PHE A 424 -24.77 45.94 55.65
C PHE A 424 -25.49 46.77 54.56
N GLN A 425 -24.85 47.84 54.08
CA GLN A 425 -25.41 48.68 53.01
C GLN A 425 -25.08 48.10 51.63
N LEU A 426 -26.11 47.91 50.80
CA LEU A 426 -25.98 47.56 49.37
C LEU A 426 -25.51 48.82 48.62
N GLY A 427 -24.20 49.10 48.67
CA GLY A 427 -23.58 50.22 47.95
C GLY A 427 -23.46 49.93 46.45
N LEU A 428 -22.34 50.31 45.84
CA LEU A 428 -22.06 50.06 44.41
C LEU A 428 -21.75 48.59 44.07
N ALA A 429 -21.50 47.74 45.07
CA ALA A 429 -21.03 46.38 44.86
C ALA A 429 -21.99 45.48 44.04
N PRO A 430 -23.32 45.48 44.27
CA PRO A 430 -24.25 44.69 43.44
C PRO A 430 -24.25 45.11 41.96
N LEU A 431 -24.07 46.41 41.68
CA LEU A 431 -23.99 46.91 40.30
C LEU A 431 -22.72 46.40 39.60
N VAL A 432 -21.59 46.41 40.31
CA VAL A 432 -20.31 45.90 39.79
C VAL A 432 -20.39 44.39 39.53
N VAL A 433 -20.96 43.63 40.48
CA VAL A 433 -21.17 42.18 40.33
C VAL A 433 -22.09 41.87 39.15
N GLY A 434 -23.20 42.60 39.03
CA GLY A 434 -24.10 42.50 37.88
C GLY A 434 -23.40 42.79 36.55
N MET A 435 -22.58 43.86 36.49
CA MET A 435 -21.82 44.22 35.30
C MET A 435 -20.83 43.11 34.88
N PHE A 436 -20.05 42.57 35.83
CA PHE A 436 -19.13 41.46 35.54
C PHE A 436 -19.88 40.19 35.11
N PHE A 437 -21.06 39.93 35.68
CA PHE A 437 -21.91 38.82 35.24
C PHE A 437 -22.37 39.01 33.79
N PHE A 438 -22.84 40.19 33.42
CA PHE A 438 -23.26 40.47 32.04
C PHE A 438 -22.08 40.41 31.05
N PHE A 439 -20.89 40.90 31.42
CA PHE A 439 -19.68 40.73 30.59
C PHE A 439 -19.31 39.26 30.40
N ALA A 440 -19.41 38.46 31.46
CA ALA A 440 -19.15 37.01 31.39
C ALA A 440 -20.13 36.30 30.45
N VAL A 441 -21.42 36.65 30.52
CA VAL A 441 -22.47 36.14 29.62
C VAL A 441 -22.19 36.55 28.17
N GLN A 442 -21.81 37.81 27.92
CA GLN A 442 -21.46 38.27 26.58
C GLN A 442 -20.25 37.53 26.01
N LEU A 443 -19.20 37.34 26.81
CA LEU A 443 -18.00 36.61 26.41
C LEU A 443 -18.31 35.13 26.10
N PHE A 444 -19.19 34.50 26.90
CA PHE A 444 -19.68 33.15 26.65
C PHE A 444 -20.40 33.04 25.29
N PHE A 445 -21.32 33.96 24.98
CA PHE A 445 -22.05 33.94 23.71
C PHE A 445 -21.15 34.22 22.50
N ILE A 446 -20.16 35.10 22.62
CA ILE A 446 -19.16 35.34 21.56
C ILE A 446 -18.35 34.06 21.29
N GLY A 447 -17.89 33.38 22.34
CA GLY A 447 -17.20 32.10 22.21
C GLY A 447 -18.08 31.02 21.57
N LEU A 448 -19.37 30.97 21.94
CA LEU A 448 -20.33 30.02 21.37
C LEU A 448 -20.57 30.26 19.87
N ILE A 449 -20.79 31.51 19.46
CA ILE A 449 -20.91 31.89 18.04
C ILE A 449 -19.64 31.52 17.28
N GLY A 450 -18.47 31.74 17.89
CA GLY A 450 -17.19 31.32 17.35
C GLY A 450 -17.09 29.81 17.10
N GLU A 451 -17.54 28.98 18.05
CA GLU A 451 -17.54 27.52 17.90
C GLU A 451 -18.46 27.07 16.75
N TYR A 452 -19.65 27.67 16.62
CA TYR A 452 -20.57 27.42 15.51
C TYR A 452 -19.96 27.80 14.15
N LEU A 453 -19.39 29.01 14.04
CA LEU A 453 -18.71 29.45 12.81
C LEU A 453 -17.53 28.54 12.46
N GLY A 454 -16.76 28.11 13.46
CA GLY A 454 -15.66 27.16 13.28
C GLY A 454 -16.14 25.79 12.80
N ALA A 455 -17.28 25.29 13.28
CA ALA A 455 -17.88 24.04 12.82
C ALA A 455 -18.34 24.14 11.35
N VAL A 456 -19.05 25.21 10.99
CA VAL A 456 -19.47 25.48 9.61
C VAL A 456 -18.27 25.61 8.68
N TRP A 457 -17.24 26.38 9.07
CA TRP A 457 -16.01 26.53 8.30
C TRP A 457 -15.31 25.19 8.05
N THR A 458 -15.30 24.30 9.05
CA THR A 458 -14.72 22.95 8.92
C THR A 458 -15.48 22.11 7.89
N GLN A 459 -16.81 22.20 7.88
CA GLN A 459 -17.67 21.47 6.93
C GLN A 459 -17.58 22.01 5.50
N VAL A 460 -17.54 23.34 5.33
CA VAL A 460 -17.56 23.98 4.00
C VAL A 460 -16.22 23.86 3.27
N LYS A 461 -15.08 23.97 3.97
CA LYS A 461 -13.78 24.06 3.30
C LYS A 461 -13.24 22.76 2.74
N ASN A 462 -13.98 21.65 2.85
CA ASN A 462 -13.61 20.31 2.37
C ASN A 462 -12.13 19.95 2.67
N LYS A 463 -11.58 20.49 3.77
CA LYS A 463 -10.24 20.16 4.22
C LYS A 463 -10.27 18.70 4.67
N PRO A 464 -9.21 17.92 4.47
CA PRO A 464 -9.10 16.63 5.12
C PRO A 464 -9.36 16.88 6.62
N LEU A 465 -10.25 16.08 7.21
CA LEU A 465 -10.73 16.27 8.58
C LEU A 465 -9.59 16.19 9.63
N VAL A 466 -8.37 15.80 9.22
CA VAL A 466 -7.17 15.71 10.04
C VAL A 466 -5.91 15.99 9.20
N ILE A 467 -4.97 16.76 9.76
CA ILE A 467 -3.53 16.59 9.49
C ILE A 467 -2.98 15.98 10.78
N GLU A 468 -2.43 14.77 10.69
CA GLU A 468 -2.00 14.00 11.85
C GLU A 468 -0.58 14.37 12.23
N GLU A 469 -0.39 14.78 13.49
CA GLU A 469 0.91 15.16 14.05
C GLU A 469 1.53 14.00 14.82
N GLU A 470 0.74 13.31 15.66
CA GLU A 470 1.08 12.05 16.36
C GLU A 470 -0.20 11.44 16.99
N ARG A 471 -0.27 10.10 17.17
CA ARG A 471 -1.28 9.47 18.06
C ARG A 471 -0.67 8.50 19.06
N ILE A 472 -1.15 8.59 20.30
CA ILE A 472 -0.70 7.83 21.47
C ILE A 472 -1.89 7.04 22.05
N ASN A 473 -1.68 5.78 22.43
CA ASN A 473 -2.64 4.93 23.18
C ASN A 473 -4.04 4.84 22.58
N PHE A 474 -4.08 4.94 21.26
CA PHE A 474 -5.21 4.53 20.47
C PHE A 474 -4.79 3.29 19.70
N ASP A 475 -4.56 2.21 20.46
CA ASP A 475 -4.60 0.84 19.93
C ASP A 475 -6.06 0.42 19.72
N LYS A 476 -6.88 1.40 19.26
CA LYS A 476 -8.31 1.67 19.54
C LYS A 476 -9.19 0.46 19.81
#